data_AF-A0A1U7VF32-F1
#
_entry.id   AF-A0A1U7VF32-F1
#
_cell.length_a   1.000
_cell.length_b   1.000
_cell.length_c   1.000
_cell.angle_alpha   90.00
_cell.angle_beta   90.00
_cell.angle_gamma   90.00
#
_symmetry.space_group_name_H-M   'P 1'
#
loop_
_entity.id
_entity.type
_entity.pdbx_description
1 polymer ?
#
loop_
_entity_poly.entity_id
_entity_poly.type
_entity_poly.pdbx_seq_one_letter_code
_entity_poly.pdbx_strand_id
1 'polypeptide(L)'
;MREVSPLPISLLSGFSTNLCLKLAYQMEESMFSGQAVPSIVVVETYCRLMLISPHSLFRSLLTHLTSRNPTTLTKPGNTILVFEILNYRFLSLNRYQGKSKTLMYDVTKMISTL
;
A
#
# COMPACT_ATOMS: atom_id res chain seq x y z
N MET A 1 -22.93 6.89 -6.77
CA MET A 1 -22.69 6.71 -5.32
C MET A 1 -21.19 6.57 -5.11
N ARG A 2 -20.54 7.51 -4.42
CA ARG A 2 -19.17 7.27 -3.95
C ARG A 2 -19.31 6.36 -2.74
N GLU A 3 -18.95 5.10 -2.87
CA GLU A 3 -18.75 4.25 -1.70
C GLU A 3 -17.73 4.95 -0.81
N VAL A 4 -18.04 5.11 0.49
CA VAL A 4 -17.18 5.80 1.47
C VAL A 4 -16.81 4.86 2.62
N SER A 5 -17.29 3.62 2.60
CA SER A 5 -17.13 2.64 3.66
C SER A 5 -16.07 1.58 3.27
N PRO A 6 -14.81 1.74 3.70
CA PRO A 6 -13.79 0.69 3.58
C PRO A 6 -14.17 -0.58 4.34
N LEU A 7 -13.68 -1.73 3.88
CA LEU A 7 -13.99 -3.02 4.51
C LEU A 7 -13.55 -3.04 5.98
N PRO A 8 -14.39 -3.57 6.88
CA PRO A 8 -14.08 -3.60 8.30
C PRO A 8 -12.95 -4.59 8.60
N ILE A 9 -12.12 -4.25 9.60
CA ILE A 9 -11.00 -5.09 10.05
C ILE A 9 -11.48 -6.49 10.46
N SER A 10 -12.66 -6.60 11.08
CA SER A 10 -13.26 -7.88 11.50
C SER A 10 -13.51 -8.84 10.34
N LEU A 11 -13.88 -8.32 9.17
CA LEU A 11 -14.05 -9.12 7.95
C LEU A 11 -12.69 -9.56 7.41
N LEU A 12 -11.76 -8.62 7.31
CA LEU A 12 -10.41 -8.87 6.78
C LEU A 12 -9.61 -9.85 7.64
N SER A 13 -9.80 -9.85 8.97
CA SER A 13 -9.17 -10.81 9.88
C SER A 13 -9.66 -12.24 9.69
N GLY A 14 -10.83 -12.44 9.06
CA GLY A 14 -11.34 -13.76 8.72
C GLY A 14 -10.73 -14.35 7.44
N PHE A 15 -9.92 -13.60 6.71
CA PHE A 15 -9.34 -14.06 5.44
C PHE A 15 -8.07 -14.88 5.65
N SER A 16 -7.88 -15.88 4.78
CA SER A 16 -6.61 -16.60 4.71
C SER A 16 -5.51 -15.68 4.17
N THR A 17 -4.26 -15.93 4.57
CA THR A 17 -3.10 -15.14 4.11
C THR A 17 -2.95 -15.12 2.60
N ASN A 18 -3.27 -16.23 1.92
CA ASN A 18 -3.25 -16.33 0.46
C ASN A 18 -4.33 -15.44 -0.19
N LEU A 19 -5.55 -15.42 0.38
CA LEU A 19 -6.60 -14.53 -0.10
C LEU A 19 -6.21 -13.06 0.08
N CYS A 20 -5.65 -12.70 1.24
CA CYS A 20 -5.14 -11.35 1.49
C CYS A 20 -4.09 -10.94 0.46
N LEU A 21 -3.15 -11.83 0.12
CA LEU A 21 -2.14 -11.56 -0.91
C LEU A 21 -2.74 -11.31 -2.29
N LYS A 22 -3.67 -12.17 -2.73
CA LYS A 22 -4.35 -12.02 -4.02
C LYS A 22 -5.17 -10.73 -4.09
N LEU A 23 -5.89 -10.41 -3.02
CA LEU A 23 -6.65 -9.16 -2.90
C LEU A 23 -5.72 -7.95 -2.97
N ALA A 24 -4.60 -7.98 -2.25
CA ALA A 24 -3.62 -6.88 -2.27
C ALA A 24 -3.12 -6.62 -3.69
N TYR A 25 -2.73 -7.66 -4.44
CA TYR A 25 -2.27 -7.50 -5.82
C TYR A 25 -3.34 -6.95 -6.77
N GLN A 26 -4.58 -7.43 -6.65
CA GLN A 26 -5.68 -6.90 -7.46
C GLN A 26 -5.99 -5.43 -7.14
N MET A 27 -5.90 -5.04 -5.87
CA MET A 27 -6.10 -3.67 -5.45
C MET A 27 -4.97 -2.77 -5.95
N GLU A 28 -3.71 -3.20 -5.88
CA GLU A 28 -2.57 -2.47 -6.46
C GLU A 28 -2.74 -2.24 -7.96
N GLU A 29 -3.13 -3.29 -8.70
CA GLU A 29 -3.40 -3.18 -10.13
C GLU A 29 -4.52 -2.17 -10.39
N SER A 30 -5.62 -2.23 -9.66
CA SER A 30 -6.71 -1.25 -9.78
C SER A 30 -6.30 0.18 -9.43
N MET A 31 -5.40 0.38 -8.45
CA MET A 31 -4.99 1.71 -8.00
C MET A 31 -3.99 2.37 -8.93
N PHE A 32 -3.06 1.59 -9.50
CA PHE A 32 -1.90 2.15 -10.18
C PHE A 32 -1.90 1.95 -11.70
N SER A 33 -2.62 0.95 -12.23
CA SER A 33 -2.68 0.69 -13.68
C SER A 33 -3.75 1.52 -14.42
N GLY A 34 -4.74 2.05 -13.69
CA GLY A 34 -5.82 2.87 -14.26
C GLY A 34 -5.40 4.31 -14.61
N GLN A 35 -6.13 4.95 -15.53
CA GLN A 35 -6.05 6.40 -15.80
C GLN A 35 -6.87 7.24 -14.79
N ALA A 36 -7.73 6.61 -13.99
CA ALA A 36 -8.63 7.29 -13.05
C ALA A 36 -8.03 7.34 -11.64
N VAL A 37 -8.36 8.40 -10.90
CA VAL A 37 -7.99 8.56 -9.48
C VAL A 37 -8.54 7.38 -8.68
N PRO A 38 -7.71 6.65 -7.91
CA PRO A 38 -8.18 5.52 -7.12
C PRO A 38 -9.21 5.95 -6.08
N SER A 39 -10.24 5.13 -5.89
CA SER A 39 -11.26 5.37 -4.87
C SER A 39 -10.64 5.30 -3.48
N ILE A 40 -11.01 6.26 -2.62
CA ILE A 40 -10.57 6.32 -1.21
C ILE A 40 -10.87 5.02 -0.45
N VAL A 41 -11.95 4.33 -0.81
CA VAL A 41 -12.34 3.05 -0.20
C VAL A 41 -11.34 1.96 -0.49
N VAL A 42 -10.84 1.89 -1.73
CA VAL A 42 -9.84 0.90 -2.15
C VAL A 42 -8.53 1.17 -1.42
N VAL A 43 -8.11 2.44 -1.38
CA VAL A 43 -6.89 2.86 -0.69
C VAL A 43 -6.94 2.52 0.81
N GLU A 44 -8.02 2.87 1.49
CA GLU A 44 -8.14 2.64 2.93
C GLU A 44 -8.32 1.14 3.26
N THR A 45 -9.03 0.39 2.41
CA THR A 45 -9.13 -1.07 2.55
C THR A 45 -7.79 -1.75 2.35
N TYR A 46 -6.98 -1.29 1.38
CA TYR A 46 -5.63 -1.78 1.14
C TYR A 46 -4.73 -1.53 2.35
N CYS A 47 -4.78 -0.33 2.93
CA CYS A 47 -4.07 -0.03 4.17
C CYS A 47 -4.45 -0.96 5.31
N ARG A 48 -5.75 -1.22 5.54
CA ARG A 48 -6.21 -2.14 6.59
C ARG A 48 -5.75 -3.57 6.37
N LEU A 49 -5.80 -4.04 5.13
CA LEU A 49 -5.30 -5.36 4.75
C LEU A 49 -3.81 -5.51 5.08
N MET A 50 -3.02 -4.47 4.79
CA MET A 50 -1.60 -4.40 5.10
C MET A 50 -1.29 -4.35 6.59
N LEU A 51 -2.18 -3.78 7.41
CA LEU A 51 -2.05 -3.78 8.87
C LEU A 51 -2.29 -5.16 9.48
N ILE A 52 -3.19 -5.96 8.91
CA ILE A 52 -3.57 -7.27 9.44
C ILE A 52 -2.59 -8.36 8.99
N SER A 53 -2.03 -8.22 7.79
CA SER A 53 -1.14 -9.22 7.22
C SER A 53 0.27 -9.17 7.86
N PRO A 54 0.98 -10.31 7.98
CA PRO A 54 2.29 -10.37 8.60
C PRO A 54 3.32 -9.46 7.92
N HIS A 55 4.25 -8.89 8.70
CA HIS A 55 5.28 -7.93 8.26
C HIS A 55 6.10 -8.32 7.04
N SER A 56 6.22 -9.62 6.74
CA SER A 56 6.88 -10.11 5.52
C SER A 56 6.21 -9.60 4.24
N LEU A 57 4.90 -9.35 4.28
CA LEU A 57 4.12 -8.95 3.12
C LEU A 57 4.30 -7.48 2.77
N PHE A 58 4.47 -6.61 3.76
CA PHE A 58 4.71 -5.18 3.51
C PHE A 58 5.92 -4.93 2.60
N ARG A 59 7.05 -5.61 2.88
CA ARG A 59 8.25 -5.49 2.06
C ARG A 59 8.07 -6.10 0.68
N SER A 60 7.38 -7.25 0.60
CA SER A 60 7.05 -7.88 -0.68
C SER A 60 6.21 -6.97 -1.56
N LEU A 61 5.21 -6.29 -0.99
CA LEU A 61 4.31 -5.40 -1.72
C LEU A 61 5.01 -4.10 -2.13
N LEU A 62 5.85 -3.53 -1.27
CA LEU A 62 6.66 -2.37 -1.65
C LEU A 62 7.68 -2.72 -2.75
N THR A 63 8.28 -3.90 -2.68
CA THR A 63 9.18 -4.42 -3.72
C THR A 63 8.40 -4.70 -5.01
N HIS A 64 7.19 -5.22 -4.92
CA HIS A 64 6.32 -5.49 -6.06
C HIS A 64 5.88 -4.19 -6.76
N LEU A 65 5.51 -3.16 -6.01
CA LEU A 65 5.19 -1.83 -6.54
C LEU A 65 6.38 -1.21 -7.28
N THR A 66 7.58 -1.33 -6.72
CA THR A 66 8.80 -0.80 -7.34
C THR A 66 9.32 -1.65 -8.51
N SER A 67 9.15 -2.97 -8.49
CA SER A 67 9.67 -3.87 -9.53
C SER A 67 8.74 -4.04 -10.71
N ARG A 68 7.42 -4.14 -10.48
CA ARG A 68 6.45 -4.44 -11.56
C ARG A 68 6.05 -3.19 -12.34
N ASN A 69 6.11 -2.02 -11.70
CA ASN A 69 5.62 -0.78 -12.31
C ASN A 69 6.64 0.38 -12.17
N PRO A 70 7.77 0.34 -12.88
CA PRO A 70 8.69 1.48 -12.93
C PRO A 70 7.99 2.75 -13.47
N THR A 71 6.96 2.58 -14.31
CA THR A 71 6.15 3.66 -14.88
C THR A 71 5.03 4.19 -13.97
N THR A 72 4.73 3.55 -12.83
CA THR A 72 3.75 4.10 -11.89
C THR A 72 4.35 5.15 -10.97
N LEU A 73 5.65 5.05 -10.66
CA LEU A 73 6.37 6.06 -9.89
C LEU A 73 6.67 7.31 -10.72
N THR A 74 6.71 7.22 -12.05
CA THR A 74 6.89 8.40 -12.91
C THR A 74 5.64 9.28 -13.01
N LYS A 75 4.45 8.74 -12.66
CA LYS A 75 3.22 9.52 -12.62
C LYS A 75 3.12 10.26 -11.28
N PRO A 76 3.07 11.61 -11.26
CA PRO A 76 3.12 12.38 -10.02
C PRO A 76 1.95 12.04 -9.07
N GLY A 77 0.75 11.78 -9.59
CA GLY A 77 -0.41 11.43 -8.76
C GLY A 77 -0.26 10.12 -7.99
N ASN A 78 0.34 9.10 -8.61
CA ASN A 78 0.55 7.80 -7.97
C ASN A 78 1.62 7.89 -6.89
N THR A 79 2.69 8.64 -7.16
CA THR A 79 3.79 8.86 -6.22
C THR A 79 3.33 9.63 -4.98
N ILE A 80 2.51 10.68 -5.15
CA ILE A 80 1.92 11.42 -4.03
C ILE A 80 1.07 10.48 -3.16
N LEU A 81 0.25 9.64 -3.78
CA LEU A 81 -0.60 8.68 -3.06
C LEU A 81 0.22 7.65 -2.28
N VAL A 82 1.30 7.13 -2.86
CA VAL A 82 2.23 6.22 -2.16
C VAL A 82 2.85 6.93 -0.94
N PHE A 83 3.34 8.16 -1.11
CA PHE A 83 3.91 8.91 0.02
C PHE A 83 2.87 9.24 1.09
N GLU A 84 1.64 9.55 0.71
CA GLU A 84 0.54 9.81 1.63
C GLU A 84 0.26 8.57 2.49
N ILE A 85 0.11 7.40 1.87
CA ILE A 85 -0.10 6.13 2.55
C ILE A 85 1.06 5.82 3.52
N LEU A 86 2.31 5.97 3.06
CA LEU A 86 3.49 5.72 3.88
C LEU A 86 3.55 6.65 5.09
N ASN A 87 3.26 7.94 4.90
CA ASN A 87 3.33 8.95 5.95
C ASN A 87 2.19 8.80 6.99
N TYR A 88 0.94 8.65 6.54
CA TYR A 88 -0.22 8.70 7.42
C TYR A 88 -0.64 7.35 8.01
N ARG A 89 -0.27 6.22 7.38
CA ARG A 89 -0.68 4.88 7.85
C ARG A 89 0.48 4.03 8.34
N PHE A 90 1.61 4.02 7.63
CA PHE A 90 2.70 3.10 7.93
C PHE A 90 3.83 3.67 8.79
N LEU A 91 4.05 4.98 8.81
CA LEU A 91 5.13 5.59 9.59
C LEU A 91 4.95 5.34 11.10
N SER A 92 3.74 5.52 11.62
CA SER A 92 3.42 5.28 13.04
C SER A 92 3.63 3.82 13.43
N LEU A 93 3.19 2.88 12.60
CA LEU A 93 3.38 1.44 12.82
C LEU A 93 4.88 1.06 12.82
N ASN A 94 5.64 1.54 11.83
CA ASN A 94 7.07 1.25 11.72
C ASN A 94 7.88 1.88 12.86
N ARG A 95 7.44 3.03 13.40
CA ARG A 95 8.03 3.63 14.62
C ARG A 95 7.75 2.76 15.85
N TYR A 96 6.51 2.32 16.04
CA TYR A 96 6.14 1.44 17.15
C TYR A 96 6.98 0.15 17.15
N GLN A 97 7.29 -0.40 15.97
CA GLN A 97 8.05 -1.64 15.84
C GLN A 97 9.57 -1.45 15.78
N GLY A 98 10.07 -0.21 15.88
CA GLY A 98 11.50 0.08 15.81
C GLY A 98 12.14 -0.11 14.43
N LYS A 99 11.35 -0.29 13.36
CA LYS A 99 11.82 -0.54 11.98
C LYS A 99 11.86 0.72 11.09
N SER A 100 11.81 1.90 11.71
CA SER A 100 11.80 3.19 11.00
C SER A 100 12.98 3.39 10.04
N LYS A 101 14.17 2.82 10.34
CA LYS A 101 15.36 2.96 9.48
C LYS A 101 15.18 2.26 8.13
N THR A 102 14.60 1.07 8.11
CA THR A 102 14.35 0.31 6.88
C THR A 102 13.32 1.03 6.00
N LEU A 103 12.24 1.54 6.62
CA LEU A 103 11.25 2.34 5.91
C LEU A 103 11.87 3.59 5.28
N MET A 104 12.73 4.31 6.03
CA MET A 104 13.42 5.48 5.50
C MET A 104 14.36 5.13 4.34
N TYR A 105 15.06 4.01 4.40
CA TYR A 105 15.90 3.54 3.30
C TYR A 105 15.06 3.30 2.03
N ASP A 106 13.93 2.60 2.15
CA ASP A 106 13.06 2.33 1.00
C ASP A 106 12.43 3.62 0.45
N VAL A 107 12.04 4.57 1.31
CA VAL A 107 11.56 5.90 0.92
C VAL A 107 12.64 6.68 0.16
N THR A 108 13.88 6.72 0.67
CA THR A 108 15.00 7.38 -0.02
C THR A 108 15.25 6.74 -1.37
N LYS A 109 15.15 5.41 -1.48
CA LYS A 109 15.29 4.70 -2.74
C LYS A 109 14.19 5.12 -3.73
N MET A 110 12.93 5.19 -3.29
CA MET A 110 11.83 5.66 -4.14
C MET A 110 12.01 7.11 -4.59
N ILE A 111 12.47 8.01 -3.71
CA ILE A 111 12.77 9.40 -4.05
C ILE A 111 13.90 9.49 -5.07
N SER A 112 14.95 8.65 -4.93
CA SER A 112 16.08 8.63 -5.87
C SER A 112 15.72 8.11 -7.26
N THR A 113 14.59 7.42 -7.40
CA THR A 113 14.09 6.86 -8.67
C THR A 113 13.07 7.77 -9.38
N LEU A 114 12.69 8.90 -8.77
CA LEU A 114 11.86 9.95 -9.36
C LEU A 114 12.72 10.92 -10.17
#